data_AF-A0A2R6XQI6-F1
#
_entry.id   AF-A0A2R6XQI6-F1
#
_cell.length_a   1.000
_cell.length_b   1.000
_cell.length_c   1.000
_cell.angle_alpha   90.00
_cell.angle_beta   90.00
_cell.angle_gamma   90.00
#
_symmetry.space_group_name_H-M   'P 1'
#
loop_
_entity.id
_entity.type
_entity.pdbx_description
1 polymer ?
#
loop_
_entity_poly.entity_id
_entity_poly.type
_entity_poly.pdbx_seq_one_letter_code
_entity_poly.pdbx_strand_id
1 'polypeptide(L)'
;MGDSSLNEMMEEVRKAVDDTMMPVQRYIYFTLQRSFYECGLNCFNNKKASQNEIQGCLTKCQQPLQRAQMVVDNELTRFQERLERSFMVCRDKVESYDGIASDDETKVRQMESCMEGSLREHMKVLPRLASNIQTQIATSK
;
A
#
# COMPACT_ATOMS: atom_id res chain seq x y z
N MET A 1 -23.25 -1.33 -17.39
CA MET A 1 -23.24 -0.13 -16.53
C MET A 1 -22.53 -0.36 -15.20
N GLY A 2 -22.58 -1.56 -14.58
CA GLY A 2 -21.92 -1.82 -13.28
C GLY A 2 -20.37 -1.77 -13.24
N ASP A 3 -19.68 -2.01 -14.36
CA ASP A 3 -18.21 -2.05 -14.41
C ASP A 3 -17.55 -0.64 -14.33
N SER A 4 -18.23 0.40 -14.83
CA SER A 4 -17.72 1.78 -14.81
C SER A 4 -17.72 2.38 -13.40
N SER A 5 -18.79 2.13 -12.64
CA SER A 5 -18.98 2.61 -11.26
C SER A 5 -17.94 2.04 -10.30
N LEU A 6 -17.59 0.76 -10.47
CA LEU A 6 -16.53 0.10 -9.69
C LEU A 6 -15.15 0.71 -9.96
N ASN A 7 -14.84 1.00 -11.23
CA ASN A 7 -13.55 1.59 -11.58
C ASN A 7 -13.38 3.00 -10.99
N GLU A 8 -14.43 3.82 -11.00
CA GLU A 8 -14.41 5.15 -10.35
C GLU A 8 -14.14 5.05 -8.85
N MET A 9 -14.88 4.16 -8.18
CA MET A 9 -14.72 3.86 -6.76
C MET A 9 -13.30 3.39 -6.40
N MET A 10 -12.70 2.54 -7.23
CA MET A 10 -11.33 2.05 -7.02
C MET A 10 -10.29 3.16 -7.19
N GLU A 11 -10.51 4.10 -8.10
CA GLU A 11 -9.60 5.23 -8.26
C GLU A 11 -9.67 6.24 -7.11
N GLU A 12 -10.85 6.43 -6.50
CA GLU A 12 -10.96 7.22 -5.26
C GLU A 12 -10.11 6.62 -4.13
N VAL A 13 -10.16 5.30 -3.98
CA VAL A 13 -9.39 4.60 -2.95
C VAL A 13 -7.90 4.67 -3.25
N ARG A 14 -7.50 4.48 -4.51
CA ARG A 14 -6.09 4.62 -4.92
C ARG A 14 -5.56 6.01 -4.61
N LYS A 15 -6.32 7.06 -4.94
CA LYS A 15 -5.96 8.44 -4.61
C LYS A 15 -5.82 8.64 -3.11
N ALA A 16 -6.76 8.13 -2.31
CA ALA A 16 -6.68 8.23 -0.86
C ALA A 16 -5.49 7.47 -0.28
N VAL A 17 -5.13 6.31 -0.85
CA VAL A 17 -3.90 5.58 -0.51
C VAL A 17 -2.69 6.44 -0.81
N ASP A 18 -2.57 6.98 -2.02
CA ASP A 18 -1.44 7.80 -2.44
C ASP A 18 -1.28 9.03 -1.54
N ASP A 19 -2.37 9.76 -1.30
CA ASP A 19 -2.38 10.96 -0.45
C ASP A 19 -1.96 10.63 0.99
N THR A 20 -2.49 9.53 1.54
CA THR A 20 -2.17 9.10 2.92
C THR A 20 -0.74 8.57 3.05
N MET A 21 -0.18 8.01 1.98
CA MET A 21 1.19 7.47 1.95
C MET A 21 2.25 8.53 1.67
N MET A 22 1.89 9.76 1.29
CA MET A 22 2.85 10.84 1.04
C MET A 22 3.90 11.04 2.17
N PRO A 23 3.55 11.01 3.47
CA PRO A 23 4.54 11.13 4.54
C PRO A 23 5.53 9.96 4.59
N VAL A 24 5.06 8.74 4.27
CA VAL A 24 5.90 7.54 4.18
C VAL A 24 6.87 7.67 3.01
N GLN A 25 6.36 8.03 1.82
CA GLN A 25 7.18 8.26 0.62
C GLN A 25 8.22 9.36 0.86
N ARG A 26 7.82 10.45 1.53
CA ARG A 26 8.73 11.54 1.92
C ARG A 26 9.83 11.05 2.86
N TYR A 27 9.52 10.20 3.84
CA TYR A 27 10.53 9.61 4.72
C TYR A 27 11.51 8.74 3.93
N ILE A 28 11.01 7.86 3.06
CA ILE A 28 11.84 7.00 2.22
C ILE A 28 12.78 7.86 1.35
N TYR A 29 12.24 8.86 0.66
CA TYR A 29 13.01 9.71 -0.24
C TYR A 29 14.03 10.59 0.50
N PHE A 30 13.60 11.40 1.46
CA PHE A 30 14.50 12.39 2.08
C PHE A 30 15.38 11.83 3.20
N THR A 31 15.00 10.71 3.80
CA THR A 31 15.76 10.10 4.92
C THR A 31 16.52 8.87 4.45
N LEU A 32 15.83 7.85 3.93
CA LEU A 32 16.48 6.58 3.61
C LEU A 32 17.35 6.66 2.36
N GLN A 33 16.88 7.29 1.28
CA GLN A 33 17.72 7.45 0.08
C GLN A 33 18.93 8.34 0.37
N ARG A 34 18.74 9.44 1.10
CA ARG A 34 19.86 10.29 1.55
C ARG A 34 20.90 9.50 2.33
N SER A 35 20.46 8.75 3.35
CA SER A 35 21.35 7.91 4.15
C SER A 35 22.05 6.84 3.33
N PHE A 36 21.37 6.26 2.33
CA PHE A 36 21.96 5.30 1.40
C PHE A 36 23.12 5.93 0.61
N TYR A 37 22.92 7.12 0.03
CA TYR A 37 23.97 7.81 -0.72
C TYR A 37 25.15 8.22 0.17
N GLU A 38 24.88 8.79 1.36
CA GLU A 38 25.92 9.16 2.32
C GLU A 38 26.74 7.94 2.77
N CYS A 39 26.07 6.82 3.08
CA CYS A 39 26.72 5.55 3.41
C CYS A 39 27.58 5.03 2.24
N GLY A 40 27.03 5.06 1.02
CA GLY A 40 27.72 4.57 -0.16
C GLY A 40 28.98 5.36 -0.49
N LEU A 41 28.96 6.68 -0.34
CA LEU A 41 30.15 7.53 -0.47
C LEU A 41 31.23 7.13 0.57
N ASN A 42 30.81 6.89 1.82
CA ASN A 42 31.73 6.51 2.88
C ASN A 42 32.42 5.16 2.64
N CYS A 43 31.82 4.25 1.87
CA CYS A 43 32.45 2.98 1.49
C CYS A 43 33.78 3.18 0.73
N PHE A 44 33.96 4.32 0.05
CA PHE A 44 35.17 4.62 -0.73
C PHE A 44 36.24 5.38 0.06
N ASN A 45 36.00 5.75 1.32
CA ASN A 45 36.96 6.49 2.12
C ASN A 45 38.21 5.67 2.46
N ASN A 46 38.12 4.34 2.52
CA ASN A 46 39.27 3.47 2.71
C ASN A 46 39.94 3.13 1.37
N LYS A 47 41.01 3.87 1.03
CA LYS A 47 41.81 3.66 -0.19
C LYS A 47 42.52 2.31 -0.29
N LYS A 48 42.58 1.54 0.81
CA LYS A 48 43.18 0.19 0.83
C LYS A 48 42.14 -0.93 0.70
N ALA A 49 40.84 -0.60 0.73
CA ALA A 49 39.79 -1.58 0.59
C ALA A 49 39.83 -2.21 -0.82
N SER A 50 39.67 -3.52 -0.87
CA SER A 50 39.45 -4.24 -2.11
C SER A 50 38.07 -3.92 -2.71
N GLN A 51 37.91 -4.20 -3.99
CA GLN A 51 36.62 -4.04 -4.67
C GLN A 51 35.49 -4.85 -4.02
N ASN A 52 35.79 -6.06 -3.52
CA ASN A 52 34.81 -6.90 -2.83
C ASN A 52 34.35 -6.31 -1.50
N GLU A 53 35.26 -5.68 -0.74
CA GLU A 53 34.91 -4.99 0.50
C GLU A 53 34.02 -3.78 0.23
N ILE A 54 34.32 -3.01 -0.83
CA ILE A 54 33.50 -1.88 -1.27
C ILE A 54 32.11 -2.36 -1.66
N GLN A 55 32.00 -3.41 -2.47
CA GLN A 55 30.70 -3.95 -2.90
C GLN A 55 29.88 -4.47 -1.71
N GLY A 56 30.53 -5.16 -0.76
CA GLY A 56 29.87 -5.61 0.47
C GLY A 56 29.36 -4.45 1.33
N CYS A 57 30.11 -3.35 1.39
CA CYS A 57 29.69 -2.12 2.06
C CYS A 57 28.47 -1.48 1.36
N LEU A 58 28.50 -1.34 0.03
CA LEU A 58 27.37 -0.80 -0.75
C LEU A 58 26.09 -1.62 -0.58
N THR A 59 26.21 -2.96 -0.61
CA THR A 59 25.07 -3.85 -0.37
C THR A 59 24.47 -3.61 1.02
N LYS A 60 25.28 -3.43 2.06
CA LYS A 60 24.79 -3.11 3.42
C LYS A 60 24.08 -1.75 3.45
N CYS A 61 24.64 -0.72 2.79
CA CYS A 61 24.01 0.60 2.69
C CYS A 61 22.63 0.55 2.03
N GLN A 62 22.42 -0.35 1.07
CA GLN A 62 21.15 -0.47 0.34
C GLN A 62 20.04 -1.17 1.15
N GLN A 63 20.40 -2.01 2.12
CA GLN A 63 19.44 -2.87 2.85
C GLN A 63 18.28 -2.09 3.51
N PRO A 64 18.50 -0.98 4.25
CA PRO A 64 17.40 -0.25 4.86
C PRO A 64 16.37 0.27 3.84
N LEU A 65 16.85 0.77 2.70
CA LEU A 65 16.00 1.29 1.63
C LEU A 65 15.18 0.16 0.98
N GLN A 66 15.83 -0.97 0.67
CA GLN A 66 15.13 -2.15 0.13
C GLN A 66 14.08 -2.70 1.09
N ARG A 67 14.41 -2.82 2.38
CA ARG A 67 13.45 -3.26 3.40
C ARG A 67 12.25 -2.33 3.47
N ALA A 68 12.47 -1.02 3.44
CA ALA A 68 11.38 -0.05 3.49
C ALA A 68 10.43 -0.19 2.29
N GLN A 69 10.96 -0.34 1.08
CA GLN A 69 10.16 -0.58 -0.12
C GLN A 69 9.33 -1.86 0.03
N MET A 70 9.96 -2.95 0.47
CA MET A 70 9.30 -4.23 0.65
C MET A 70 8.19 -4.19 1.71
N VAL A 71 8.36 -3.43 2.80
CA VAL A 71 7.32 -3.21 3.81
C VAL A 71 6.12 -2.46 3.22
N VAL A 72 6.37 -1.38 2.47
CA VAL A 72 5.30 -0.61 1.80
C VAL A 72 4.51 -1.52 0.84
N ASP A 73 5.21 -2.23 -0.04
CA ASP A 73 4.58 -3.08 -1.06
C ASP A 73 3.74 -4.19 -0.42
N ASN A 74 4.26 -4.85 0.62
CA ASN A 74 3.53 -5.90 1.34
C ASN A 74 2.28 -5.37 2.05
N GLU A 75 2.37 -4.23 2.74
CA GLU A 75 1.24 -3.67 3.48
C GLU A 75 0.14 -3.14 2.53
N LEU A 76 0.53 -2.56 1.40
CA LEU A 76 -0.42 -2.13 0.35
C LEU A 76 -1.09 -3.32 -0.34
N THR A 77 -0.33 -4.38 -0.65
CA THR A 77 -0.88 -5.62 -1.22
C THR A 77 -1.91 -6.23 -0.27
N ARG A 78 -1.58 -6.35 1.02
CA ARG A 78 -2.50 -6.85 2.05
C ARG A 78 -3.75 -5.98 2.20
N PHE A 79 -3.62 -4.66 2.01
CA PHE A 79 -4.76 -3.76 2.02
C PHE A 79 -5.68 -4.02 0.81
N GLN A 80 -5.12 -4.14 -0.39
CA GLN A 80 -5.86 -4.48 -1.62
C GLN A 80 -6.58 -5.83 -1.49
N GLU A 81 -5.90 -6.88 -1.04
CA GLU A 81 -6.51 -8.20 -0.83
C GLU A 81 -7.67 -8.20 0.18
N ARG A 82 -7.61 -7.34 1.22
CA ARG A 82 -8.73 -7.19 2.17
C ARG A 82 -9.90 -6.47 1.52
N LEU A 83 -9.63 -5.45 0.70
CA LEU A 83 -10.64 -4.72 -0.03
C LEU A 83 -11.35 -5.60 -1.05
N GLU A 84 -10.62 -6.34 -1.87
CA GLU A 84 -11.19 -7.28 -2.85
C GLU A 84 -12.05 -8.35 -2.17
N ARG A 85 -11.59 -8.91 -1.04
CA ARG A 85 -12.40 -9.85 -0.25
C ARG A 85 -13.69 -9.22 0.26
N SER A 86 -13.66 -7.96 0.67
CA SER A 86 -14.87 -7.26 1.12
C SER A 86 -15.91 -7.10 0.01
N PHE A 87 -15.45 -6.92 -1.24
CA PHE A 87 -16.33 -6.86 -2.41
C PHE A 87 -16.93 -8.22 -2.74
N MET A 88 -16.19 -9.32 -2.55
CA MET A 88 -16.76 -10.65 -2.65
C MET A 88 -17.85 -10.87 -1.61
N VAL A 89 -17.64 -10.43 -0.37
CA VAL A 89 -18.68 -10.48 0.69
C VAL A 89 -19.92 -9.67 0.30
N CYS A 90 -19.75 -8.51 -0.34
CA CYS A 90 -20.88 -7.74 -0.87
C CYS A 90 -21.67 -8.50 -1.93
N ARG A 91 -20.97 -9.12 -2.88
CA ARG A 91 -21.60 -9.93 -3.93
C ARG A 91 -22.39 -11.09 -3.33
N ASP A 92 -21.75 -11.87 -2.46
CA ASP A 92 -22.37 -13.05 -1.84
C ASP A 92 -23.63 -12.65 -1.03
N LYS A 93 -23.60 -11.47 -0.38
CA LYS A 93 -24.75 -10.93 0.34
C LYS A 93 -25.91 -10.58 -0.58
N VAL A 94 -25.64 -9.95 -1.73
CA VAL A 94 -26.67 -9.62 -2.73
C VAL A 94 -27.23 -10.88 -3.38
N GLU A 95 -26.38 -11.86 -3.68
CA GLU A 95 -26.78 -13.16 -4.26
C GLU A 95 -27.60 -14.01 -3.28
N SER A 96 -27.30 -13.95 -1.98
CA SER A 96 -28.07 -14.65 -0.94
C SER A 96 -29.47 -14.07 -0.69
N TYR A 97 -29.75 -12.89 -1.24
CA TYR A 97 -31.02 -12.21 -1.07
C TYR A 97 -32.06 -12.78 -2.04
N ASP A 98 -32.72 -13.86 -1.65
CA ASP A 98 -33.84 -14.52 -2.37
C ASP A 98 -35.16 -13.74 -2.22
N GLY A 99 -35.10 -12.42 -2.37
CA GLY A 99 -36.29 -11.59 -2.46
C GLY A 99 -37.01 -11.90 -3.78
N ILE A 100 -38.18 -12.54 -3.68
CA ILE A 100 -39.04 -13.09 -4.76
C ILE A 100 -39.33 -12.12 -5.95
N ALA A 101 -38.90 -10.86 -5.90
CA ALA A 101 -39.09 -9.86 -6.96
C ALA A 101 -37.96 -8.81 -7.07
N SER A 102 -36.71 -9.14 -6.75
CA SER A 102 -35.60 -8.20 -7.00
C SER A 102 -35.22 -8.20 -8.48
N ASP A 103 -35.57 -7.12 -9.21
CA ASP A 103 -35.03 -6.88 -10.55
C ASP A 103 -33.51 -6.67 -10.51
N ASP A 104 -32.87 -6.77 -11.68
CA ASP A 104 -31.43 -6.62 -11.83
C ASP A 104 -30.93 -5.23 -11.42
N GLU A 105 -31.76 -4.19 -11.59
CA GLU A 105 -31.41 -2.81 -11.23
C GLU A 105 -31.28 -2.66 -9.70
N THR A 106 -32.19 -3.29 -8.95
CA THR A 106 -32.17 -3.32 -7.49
C THR A 106 -30.93 -4.06 -6.97
N LYS A 107 -30.55 -5.18 -7.59
CA LYS A 107 -29.32 -5.91 -7.24
C LYS A 107 -28.06 -5.08 -7.49
N VAL A 108 -28.01 -4.36 -8.62
CA VAL A 108 -26.90 -3.45 -8.94
C VAL A 108 -26.78 -2.35 -7.88
N ARG A 109 -27.89 -1.67 -7.54
CA ARG A 109 -27.89 -0.62 -6.51
C ARG A 109 -27.47 -1.12 -5.14
N GLN A 110 -27.91 -2.32 -4.74
CA GLN A 110 -27.51 -2.93 -3.47
C GLN A 110 -26.02 -3.28 -3.46
N MET A 111 -25.50 -3.78 -4.58
CA MET A 111 -24.08 -4.08 -4.75
C MET A 111 -23.24 -2.81 -4.63
N GLU A 112 -23.58 -1.76 -5.38
CA GLU A 112 -22.90 -0.46 -5.34
C GLU A 112 -22.91 0.13 -3.92
N SER A 113 -24.06 0.14 -3.26
CA SER A 113 -24.17 0.65 -1.88
C SER A 113 -23.32 -0.14 -0.88
N CYS A 114 -23.25 -1.46 -1.02
CA CYS A 114 -22.40 -2.29 -0.17
C CYS A 114 -20.91 -2.01 -0.42
N MET A 115 -20.50 -1.94 -1.70
CA MET A 115 -19.12 -1.66 -2.08
C MET A 115 -18.69 -0.29 -1.57
N GLU A 116 -19.50 0.75 -1.79
CA GLU A 116 -19.25 2.12 -1.31
C GLU A 116 -19.10 2.16 0.22
N GLY A 117 -19.93 1.42 0.95
CA GLY A 117 -19.80 1.22 2.39
C GLY A 117 -18.46 0.59 2.77
N SER A 118 -18.06 -0.48 2.07
CA SER A 118 -16.79 -1.14 2.33
C SER A 118 -15.58 -0.24 2.05
N LEU A 119 -15.62 0.53 0.97
CA LEU A 119 -14.55 1.48 0.63
C LEU A 119 -14.38 2.52 1.73
N ARG A 120 -15.49 3.12 2.20
CA ARG A 120 -15.45 4.08 3.31
C ARG A 120 -14.80 3.50 4.56
N GLU A 121 -15.12 2.26 4.92
CA GLU A 121 -14.48 1.60 6.07
C GLU A 121 -12.98 1.34 5.85
N HIS A 122 -12.59 0.94 4.64
CA HIS A 122 -11.18 0.74 4.31
C HIS A 122 -10.39 2.05 4.26
N MET A 123 -10.98 3.14 3.78
CA MET A 123 -10.34 4.46 3.78
C MET A 123 -10.06 4.95 5.21
N LYS A 124 -10.95 4.67 6.18
CA LYS A 124 -10.74 5.02 7.60
C LYS A 124 -9.51 4.34 8.21
N VAL A 125 -9.07 3.19 7.69
CA VAL A 125 -7.89 2.49 8.22
C VAL A 125 -6.57 2.96 7.59
N LEU A 126 -6.60 3.71 6.49
CA LEU A 126 -5.40 4.19 5.78
C LEU A 126 -4.43 4.97 6.68
N PRO A 127 -4.87 5.92 7.54
CA PRO A 127 -3.95 6.66 8.40
C PRO A 127 -3.19 5.75 9.36
N ARG A 128 -3.88 4.74 9.91
CA ARG A 128 -3.26 3.74 10.78
C ARG A 128 -2.28 2.85 10.00
N LEU A 129 -2.63 2.45 8.77
CA LEU A 129 -1.75 1.69 7.89
C LEU A 129 -0.44 2.46 7.62
N ALA A 130 -0.54 3.73 7.22
CA ALA A 130 0.62 4.59 6.98
C ALA A 130 1.48 4.75 8.25
N SER A 131 0.86 4.97 9.42
CA SER A 131 1.56 5.03 10.71
C SER A 131 2.30 3.73 11.05
N ASN A 132 1.68 2.57 10.79
CA ASN A 132 2.30 1.26 11.02
C ASN A 132 3.49 1.04 10.09
N ILE A 133 3.36 1.38 8.81
CA ILE A 133 4.45 1.32 7.84
C ILE A 133 5.60 2.22 8.29
N GLN A 134 5.29 3.49 8.62
CA GLN A 134 6.30 4.46 9.05
C GLN A 134 7.07 3.97 10.28
N THR A 135 6.38 3.34 11.23
CA THR A 135 7.01 2.77 12.43
C THR A 135 7.97 1.64 12.05
N GLN A 136 7.56 0.71 11.19
CA GLN A 136 8.39 -0.42 10.77
C GLN A 136 9.66 0.00 9.99
N ILE A 137 9.53 1.02 9.14
CA ILE A 137 10.66 1.49 8.33
C ILE A 137 11.59 2.45 9.11
N ALA A 138 11.07 3.15 10.14
CA ALA A 138 11.89 3.99 11.01
C ALA A 138 12.81 3.19 11.94
N THR A 139 12.43 1.96 12.30
CA THR A 139 13.23 1.06 13.14
C THR A 139 14.35 0.34 12.40
N SER A 140 14.43 0.46 11.06
CA SER A 140 15.41 -0.23 10.22
C SER A 140 16.79 0.47 10.18
N LYS A 141 17.26 0.99 11.33
CA LYS A 141 18.63 1.51 11.49
C LYS A 141 19.68 0.40 11.48
#